data_AF-A0A7Y1ZXA2-F1
#
_entry.id   AF-A0A7Y1ZXA2-F1
#
_cell.length_a   1.000
_cell.length_b   1.000
_cell.length_c   1.000
_cell.angle_alpha   90.00
_cell.angle_beta   90.00
_cell.angle_gamma   90.00
#
_symmetry.space_group_name_H-M   'P 1'
#
loop_
_entity.id
_entity.type
_entity.pdbx_description
1 polymer ?
#
loop_
_entity_poly.entity_id
_entity_poly.type
_entity_poly.pdbx_seq_one_letter_code
_entity_poly.pdbx_strand_id
1 'polypeptide(L)'
;MRTTRQTAVVARQDAGFSLTEMLVTITLMGVAVVAVISGLQATIRSSVIDRDHATAFAWLQAASDEIYRETRVSCTAGHAAAISAYDTAAQNAPVPPVWASLTPAPTVEVIDVEYLGRANPGDDFGWSDAYCFEGGAFASSPLYTQRVTIRVTSHDGKITRTLQTVKSE
;
A
#
# COMPACT_ATOMS: atom_id res chain seq x y z
N MET A 1 2.45 74.04 53.92
CA MET A 1 2.06 72.98 52.96
C MET A 1 3.28 72.11 52.73
N ARG A 2 3.33 70.92 53.37
CA ARG A 2 4.51 70.05 53.40
C ARG A 2 4.11 68.74 52.72
N THR A 3 4.57 68.55 51.48
CA THR A 3 4.24 67.40 50.64
C THR A 3 5.24 66.29 50.94
N THR A 4 4.83 65.31 51.75
CA THR A 4 5.64 64.16 52.14
C THR A 4 5.77 63.20 50.96
N ARG A 5 6.97 63.08 50.38
CA ARG A 5 7.28 62.17 49.27
C ARG A 5 7.55 60.78 49.86
N GLN A 6 6.59 59.88 49.72
CA GLN A 6 6.71 58.49 50.16
C GLN A 6 7.53 57.71 49.13
N THR A 7 8.82 57.49 49.43
CA THR A 7 9.67 56.59 48.65
C THR A 7 9.32 55.15 49.02
N ALA A 8 8.56 54.47 48.16
CA ALA A 8 8.32 53.04 48.28
C ALA A 8 9.66 52.30 48.07
N VAL A 9 10.16 51.66 49.12
CA VAL A 9 11.31 50.76 49.02
C VAL A 9 10.81 49.49 48.32
N VAL A 10 11.16 49.35 47.05
CA VAL A 10 10.98 48.09 46.32
C VAL A 10 11.95 47.10 46.96
N ALA A 11 11.45 46.25 47.85
CA ALA A 11 12.22 45.13 48.37
C ALA A 11 12.57 44.25 47.17
N ARG A 12 13.85 44.28 46.76
CA ARG A 12 14.39 43.39 45.73
C ARG A 12 14.37 41.99 46.33
N GLN A 13 13.29 41.26 46.09
CA GLN A 13 13.23 39.84 46.38
C GLN A 13 14.13 39.15 45.35
N ASP A 14 15.41 39.06 45.67
CA ASP A 14 16.31 38.07 45.07
C ASP A 14 15.86 36.70 45.60
N ALA A 15 14.70 36.25 45.13
CA ALA A 15 14.24 34.89 45.32
C ALA A 15 15.13 34.03 44.41
N GLY A 16 16.24 33.54 44.97
CA GLY A 16 17.08 32.57 44.30
C GLY A 16 16.24 31.39 43.80
N PHE A 17 16.61 30.83 42.64
CA PHE A 17 15.94 29.67 42.08
C PHE A 17 15.83 28.56 43.12
N SER A 18 14.60 28.14 43.41
CA SER A 18 14.37 27.04 44.33
C SER A 18 14.83 25.72 43.69
N LEU A 19 15.36 24.79 44.49
CA LEU A 19 15.75 23.46 44.02
C LEU A 19 14.58 22.75 43.32
N THR A 20 13.36 22.97 43.82
CA THR A 20 12.11 22.48 43.20
C THR A 20 11.87 23.04 41.81
N GLU A 21 12.16 24.32 41.57
CA GLU A 21 12.01 24.95 40.25
C GLU A 21 13.00 24.36 39.24
N MET A 22 14.27 24.19 39.64
CA MET A 22 15.28 23.54 38.81
C MET A 22 14.95 22.07 38.52
N LEU A 23 14.38 21.34 39.48
CA LEU A 23 13.93 19.97 39.25
C LEU A 23 12.78 19.92 38.23
N VAL A 24 11.79 20.82 38.38
CA VAL A 24 10.65 20.89 37.46
C VAL A 24 11.11 21.24 36.05
N THR A 25 12.01 22.21 35.86
CA THR A 25 12.50 22.56 34.51
C THR A 25 13.27 21.41 33.86
N ILE A 26 14.12 20.69 34.60
CA ILE A 26 14.82 19.50 34.09
C ILE A 26 13.83 18.41 33.69
N THR A 27 12.80 18.15 34.52
CA THR A 27 11.78 17.13 34.20
C THR A 27 10.97 17.50 32.96
N LEU A 28 10.55 18.77 32.83
CA LEU A 28 9.79 19.24 31.68
C LEU A 28 10.63 19.21 30.40
N MET A 29 11.89 19.63 30.46
CA MET A 29 12.82 19.53 29.33
C MET A 29 13.06 18.07 28.95
N GLY A 30 13.23 17.19 29.94
CA GLY A 30 13.35 15.74 29.71
C GLY A 30 12.14 15.16 28.99
N VAL A 31 10.93 15.45 29.45
CA VAL A 31 9.68 14.99 28.81
C VAL A 31 9.55 15.54 27.39
N ALA A 32 9.86 16.82 27.17
CA ALA A 32 9.82 17.43 25.85
C ALA A 32 10.80 16.76 24.87
N VAL A 33 12.03 16.47 25.31
CA VAL A 33 13.03 15.77 24.49
C VAL A 33 12.57 14.36 24.14
N VAL A 34 12.03 13.61 25.11
CA VAL A 34 11.49 12.26 24.85
C VAL A 34 10.35 12.31 23.84
N ALA A 35 9.41 13.25 23.97
CA ALA A 35 8.31 13.42 23.04
C ALA A 35 8.79 13.69 21.60
N VAL A 36 9.80 14.55 21.42
CA VAL A 36 10.38 14.85 20.10
C VAL A 36 11.05 13.62 19.49
N ILE A 37 11.83 12.86 20.27
CA ILE A 37 12.50 11.64 19.79
C ILE A 37 11.48 10.59 19.37
N SER A 38 10.42 10.39 20.15
CA SER A 38 9.34 9.45 19.80
C SER A 38 8.63 9.87 18.51
N GLY A 39 8.37 11.17 18.32
CA GLY A 39 7.81 11.70 17.08
C GLY A 39 8.69 11.41 15.85
N LEU A 40 10.01 11.63 15.97
CA LEU A 40 10.95 11.35 14.87
C LEU A 40 11.00 9.86 14.52
N GLN A 41 11.01 8.97 15.52
CA GLN A 41 10.99 7.53 15.29
C GLN A 41 9.72 7.07 14.56
N ALA A 42 8.56 7.65 14.92
CA ALA A 42 7.30 7.36 14.25
C ALA A 42 7.34 7.79 12.76
N THR A 43 7.84 9.00 12.48
CA THR A 43 7.97 9.51 11.10
C THR A 43 8.87 8.62 10.25
N ILE A 44 10.04 8.20 10.78
CA ILE A 44 10.96 7.30 10.05
C ILE A 44 10.29 5.97 9.72
N ARG A 45 9.57 5.37 10.69
CA ARG A 45 8.86 4.11 10.46
C ARG A 45 7.75 4.27 9.42
N SER A 46 7.02 5.37 9.45
CA SER A 46 6.01 5.69 8.42
C SER A 46 6.64 5.76 7.04
N SER A 47 7.78 6.46 6.90
CA SER A 47 8.45 6.59 5.60
C SER A 47 8.91 5.26 5.02
N VAL A 48 9.32 4.30 5.85
CA VAL A 48 9.68 2.95 5.38
C VAL A 48 8.44 2.22 4.86
N ILE A 49 7.33 2.26 5.60
CA ILE A 49 6.06 1.64 5.19
C ILE A 49 5.54 2.26 3.88
N ASP A 50 5.60 3.58 3.75
CA ASP A 50 5.17 4.28 2.54
C ASP A 50 6.04 3.89 1.34
N ARG A 51 7.36 3.77 1.54
CA ARG A 51 8.29 3.31 0.51
C ARG A 51 7.99 1.87 0.10
N ASP A 52 7.67 0.99 1.04
CA ASP A 52 7.32 -0.40 0.72
C ASP A 52 5.98 -0.51 -0.02
N HIS A 53 5.00 0.33 0.32
CA HIS A 53 3.74 0.41 -0.43
C HIS A 53 3.94 0.93 -1.86
N ALA A 54 4.76 1.97 -2.03
CA ALA A 54 5.09 2.48 -3.37
C ALA A 54 5.83 1.42 -4.19
N THR A 55 6.74 0.67 -3.56
CA THR A 55 7.49 -0.42 -4.20
C THR A 55 6.57 -1.57 -4.61
N ALA A 56 5.63 -1.98 -3.73
CA ALA A 56 4.63 -2.99 -4.02
C ALA A 56 3.75 -2.60 -5.22
N PHE A 57 3.31 -1.35 -5.26
CA PHE A 57 2.47 -0.83 -6.34
C PHE A 57 3.22 -0.78 -7.67
N ALA A 58 4.47 -0.30 -7.67
CA ALA A 58 5.30 -0.28 -8.87
C ALA A 58 5.54 -1.69 -9.43
N TRP A 59 5.74 -2.69 -8.56
CA TRP A 59 5.90 -4.08 -8.99
C TRP A 59 4.60 -4.70 -9.50
N LEU A 60 3.46 -4.41 -8.85
CA LEU A 60 2.13 -4.81 -9.35
C LEU A 60 1.86 -4.24 -10.75
N GLN A 61 2.24 -2.98 -10.98
CA GLN A 61 2.09 -2.35 -12.28
C GLN A 61 2.97 -3.04 -13.34
N ALA A 62 4.25 -3.31 -13.02
CA ALA A 62 5.13 -4.05 -13.91
C ALA A 62 4.61 -5.47 -14.20
N ALA A 63 4.07 -6.18 -13.21
CA ALA A 63 3.43 -7.48 -13.39
C ALA A 63 2.19 -7.38 -14.28
N SER A 64 1.38 -6.32 -14.11
CA SER A 64 0.23 -6.07 -14.99
C SER A 64 0.65 -5.79 -16.44
N ASP A 65 1.77 -5.11 -16.65
CA ASP A 65 2.31 -4.85 -17.98
C ASP A 65 2.76 -6.15 -18.68
N GLU A 66 3.40 -7.07 -17.94
CA GLU A 66 3.76 -8.39 -18.49
C GLU A 66 2.52 -9.25 -18.80
N ILE A 67 1.51 -9.26 -17.92
CA ILE A 67 0.22 -9.92 -18.21
C ILE A 67 -0.46 -9.30 -19.43
N TYR A 68 -0.35 -7.98 -19.62
CA TYR A 68 -0.92 -7.31 -20.78
C TYR A 68 -0.25 -7.74 -22.10
N ARG A 69 1.06 -7.99 -22.08
CA ARG A 69 1.81 -8.50 -23.25
C ARG A 69 1.54 -9.97 -23.56
N GLU A 70 1.17 -10.76 -22.55
CA GLU A 70 0.87 -12.17 -22.73
C GLU A 70 -0.35 -12.36 -23.65
N THR A 71 -0.36 -13.45 -24.43
CA THR A 71 -1.50 -13.73 -25.31
C THR A 71 -2.73 -14.01 -24.45
N ARG A 72 -3.90 -13.47 -24.83
CA ARG A 72 -5.15 -13.76 -24.12
C ARG A 72 -5.38 -15.27 -24.12
N VAL A 73 -5.60 -15.84 -22.93
CA VAL A 73 -6.02 -17.23 -22.79
C VAL A 73 -7.53 -17.31 -22.87
N SER A 74 -8.04 -18.13 -23.78
CA SER A 74 -9.48 -18.33 -23.94
C SER A 74 -10.11 -18.99 -22.70
N CYS A 75 -11.34 -18.61 -22.34
CA CYS A 75 -12.11 -19.29 -21.29
C CYS A 75 -12.36 -20.77 -21.61
N THR A 76 -12.33 -21.18 -22.89
CA THR A 76 -12.48 -22.60 -23.26
C THR A 76 -11.27 -23.44 -22.89
N ALA A 77 -10.10 -22.84 -22.65
CA ALA A 77 -8.92 -23.53 -22.14
C ALA A 77 -9.04 -23.87 -20.64
N GLY A 78 -10.00 -23.27 -19.95
CA GLY A 78 -10.27 -23.46 -18.53
C GLY A 78 -9.62 -22.41 -17.63
N HIS A 79 -10.28 -22.11 -16.51
CA HIS A 79 -9.88 -21.10 -15.53
C HIS A 79 -8.46 -21.31 -14.98
N ALA A 80 -8.11 -22.55 -14.61
CA ALA A 80 -6.78 -22.89 -14.12
C ALA A 80 -5.66 -22.66 -15.16
N ALA A 81 -5.96 -22.86 -16.45
CA ALA A 81 -4.99 -22.61 -17.51
C ALA A 81 -4.75 -21.10 -17.69
N ALA A 82 -5.80 -20.28 -17.60
CA ALA A 82 -5.68 -18.83 -17.64
C ALA A 82 -4.87 -18.29 -16.46
N ILE A 83 -5.14 -18.77 -15.24
CA ILE A 83 -4.35 -18.41 -14.05
C ILE A 83 -2.88 -18.79 -14.26
N SER A 84 -2.59 -20.04 -14.63
CA SER A 84 -1.20 -20.50 -14.78
C SER A 84 -0.41 -19.71 -15.83
N ALA A 85 -1.04 -19.34 -16.95
CA ALA A 85 -0.40 -18.55 -18.00
C ALA A 85 -0.09 -17.13 -17.53
N TYR A 86 -1.08 -16.44 -16.93
CA TYR A 86 -0.88 -15.09 -16.43
C TYR A 86 0.03 -15.03 -15.21
N ASP A 87 0.04 -16.07 -14.38
CA ASP A 87 0.97 -16.19 -13.25
C ASP A 87 2.41 -16.29 -13.76
N THR A 88 2.66 -17.12 -14.78
CA THR A 88 3.99 -17.22 -15.42
C THR A 88 4.41 -15.87 -16.02
N ALA A 89 3.49 -15.14 -16.66
CA ALA A 89 3.76 -13.80 -17.19
C ALA A 89 4.07 -12.80 -16.07
N ALA A 90 3.29 -12.80 -14.98
CA ALA A 90 3.49 -11.92 -13.83
C ALA A 90 4.87 -12.13 -13.17
N GLN A 91 5.32 -13.39 -13.07
CA GLN A 91 6.63 -13.74 -12.51
C GLN A 91 7.82 -13.23 -13.35
N ASN A 92 7.61 -12.91 -14.63
CA ASN A 92 8.65 -12.30 -15.47
C ASN A 92 8.90 -10.82 -15.12
N ALA A 93 8.03 -10.18 -14.34
CA ALA A 93 8.21 -8.80 -13.94
C ALA A 93 9.46 -8.63 -13.05
N PRO A 94 10.34 -7.66 -13.34
CA PRO A 94 11.59 -7.50 -12.62
C PRO A 94 11.33 -7.19 -11.13
N VAL A 95 11.87 -8.03 -10.26
CA VAL A 95 11.76 -7.85 -8.80
C VAL A 95 12.43 -6.52 -8.41
N PRO A 96 11.80 -5.68 -7.58
CA PRO A 96 12.40 -4.44 -7.12
C PRO A 96 13.77 -4.68 -6.46
N PRO A 97 14.82 -3.90 -6.81
CA PRO A 97 16.17 -4.13 -6.27
C PRO A 97 16.24 -4.10 -4.73
N VAL A 98 15.35 -3.35 -4.08
CA VAL A 98 15.26 -3.26 -2.61
C VAL A 98 14.83 -4.59 -1.99
N TRP A 99 14.04 -5.40 -2.70
CA TRP A 99 13.53 -6.68 -2.21
C TRP A 99 14.26 -7.91 -2.78
N ALA A 100 15.01 -7.76 -3.87
CA ALA A 100 15.66 -8.87 -4.57
C ALA A 100 16.65 -9.69 -3.72
N SER A 101 17.23 -9.08 -2.68
CA SER A 101 18.17 -9.74 -1.75
C SER A 101 17.56 -10.14 -0.41
N LEU A 102 16.26 -9.90 -0.21
CA LEU A 102 15.59 -10.17 1.07
C LEU A 102 15.10 -11.62 1.14
N THR A 103 15.11 -12.18 2.34
CA THR A 103 14.68 -13.56 2.62
C THR A 103 13.55 -13.54 3.68
N PRO A 104 12.43 -14.26 3.46
CA PRO A 104 12.08 -15.01 2.25
C PRO A 104 11.87 -14.09 1.03
N ALA A 105 11.98 -14.64 -0.18
CA ALA A 105 11.81 -13.86 -1.39
C ALA A 105 10.38 -13.27 -1.46
N PRO A 106 10.22 -12.03 -1.95
CA PRO A 106 8.90 -11.47 -2.20
C PRO A 106 8.20 -12.27 -3.31
N THR A 107 6.87 -12.28 -3.32
CA THR A 107 6.09 -13.05 -4.31
C THR A 107 5.13 -12.15 -5.08
N VAL A 108 4.93 -12.49 -6.35
CA VAL A 108 3.85 -11.98 -7.20
C VAL A 108 3.10 -13.19 -7.74
N GLU A 109 1.79 -13.20 -7.59
CA GLU A 109 0.93 -14.30 -8.03
C GLU A 109 -0.36 -13.79 -8.65
N VAL A 110 -0.90 -14.53 -9.62
CA VAL A 110 -2.26 -14.33 -10.11
C VAL A 110 -3.20 -15.22 -9.30
N ILE A 111 -4.16 -14.59 -8.62
CA ILE A 111 -5.03 -15.29 -7.68
C ILE A 111 -6.39 -15.64 -8.26
N ASP A 112 -6.82 -14.90 -9.29
CA ASP A 112 -8.09 -15.12 -9.94
C ASP A 112 -8.15 -14.51 -11.34
N VAL A 113 -8.97 -15.12 -12.20
CA VAL A 113 -9.30 -14.64 -13.54
C VAL A 113 -10.80 -14.79 -13.73
N GLU A 114 -11.49 -13.69 -13.98
CA GLU A 114 -12.92 -13.68 -14.23
C GLU A 114 -13.21 -13.12 -15.62
N TYR A 115 -14.36 -13.49 -16.17
CA TYR A 115 -14.80 -13.07 -17.50
C TYR A 115 -16.03 -12.19 -17.37
N LEU A 116 -16.13 -11.15 -18.20
CA LEU A 116 -17.31 -10.29 -18.25
C LEU A 116 -18.44 -11.02 -18.96
N GLY A 117 -19.61 -11.11 -18.34
CA GLY A 117 -20.71 -11.90 -18.87
C GLY A 117 -22.02 -11.76 -18.11
N ARG A 118 -23.02 -12.57 -18.47
CA ARG A 118 -24.32 -12.63 -17.78
C ARG A 118 -24.97 -14.00 -17.97
N ALA A 119 -25.75 -14.48 -17.02
CA ALA A 119 -26.35 -15.81 -17.11
C ALA A 119 -27.48 -15.91 -18.16
N ASN A 120 -28.38 -14.92 -18.20
CA ASN A 120 -29.54 -14.92 -19.10
C ASN A 120 -29.67 -13.65 -19.94
N PRO A 121 -30.38 -13.70 -21.09
CA PRO A 121 -30.79 -12.50 -21.81
C PRO A 121 -31.70 -11.62 -20.94
N GLY A 122 -31.20 -10.47 -20.52
CA GLY A 122 -31.91 -9.52 -19.66
C GLY A 122 -31.26 -9.31 -18.30
N ASP A 123 -30.32 -10.17 -17.91
CA ASP A 123 -29.51 -9.97 -16.70
C ASP A 123 -28.47 -8.86 -16.94
N ASP A 124 -28.08 -8.20 -15.84
CA ASP A 124 -26.96 -7.26 -15.82
C ASP A 124 -25.64 -7.99 -16.07
N PHE A 125 -24.67 -7.28 -16.67
CA PHE A 125 -23.32 -7.80 -16.82
C PHE A 125 -22.60 -7.87 -15.48
N GLY A 126 -21.93 -8.99 -15.23
CA GLY A 126 -21.10 -9.23 -14.06
C GLY A 126 -19.81 -9.96 -14.42
N TRP A 127 -18.96 -10.12 -13.41
CA TRP A 127 -17.71 -10.88 -13.51
C TRP A 127 -17.90 -12.24 -12.85
N SER A 128 -17.50 -13.30 -13.54
CA SER A 128 -17.47 -14.65 -12.99
C SER A 128 -16.49 -15.51 -13.79
N ASP A 129 -15.85 -16.45 -13.11
CA ASP A 129 -15.07 -17.55 -13.70
C ASP A 129 -15.93 -18.52 -14.54
N ALA A 130 -17.23 -18.61 -14.25
CA ALA A 130 -18.19 -19.46 -14.96
C ALA A 130 -18.69 -18.85 -16.28
N TYR A 131 -18.50 -17.54 -16.49
CA TYR A 131 -18.87 -16.90 -17.75
C TYR A 131 -17.86 -17.25 -18.83
N CYS A 132 -18.35 -17.86 -19.91
CA CYS A 132 -17.53 -18.15 -21.08
C CYS A 132 -18.32 -17.88 -22.35
N PHE A 133 -18.11 -16.67 -22.90
CA PHE A 133 -18.70 -16.21 -24.15
C PHE A 133 -17.73 -16.35 -25.33
N GLU A 134 -16.98 -17.45 -25.36
CA GLU A 134 -16.04 -17.78 -26.41
C GLU A 134 -16.32 -19.19 -26.94
N GLY A 135 -16.19 -19.40 -28.25
CA GLY A 135 -16.53 -20.67 -28.92
C GLY A 135 -17.53 -20.49 -30.07
N GLY A 136 -17.94 -21.59 -30.71
CA GLY A 136 -18.62 -21.56 -32.01
C GLY A 136 -19.89 -20.69 -32.09
N ALA A 137 -20.69 -20.60 -31.02
CA ALA A 137 -21.89 -19.78 -30.98
C ALA A 137 -21.62 -18.29 -30.64
N PHE A 138 -20.41 -17.95 -30.17
CA PHE A 138 -20.05 -16.64 -29.64
C PHE A 138 -18.72 -16.10 -30.21
N ALA A 139 -18.21 -16.68 -31.30
CA ALA A 139 -16.93 -16.35 -31.91
C ALA A 139 -16.83 -14.91 -32.47
N SER A 140 -17.94 -14.17 -32.50
CA SER A 140 -18.02 -12.75 -32.88
C SER A 140 -18.46 -11.82 -31.75
N SER A 141 -18.49 -12.30 -30.50
CA SER A 141 -18.92 -11.51 -29.35
C SER A 141 -17.85 -10.48 -28.97
N PRO A 142 -18.14 -9.16 -28.94
CA PRO A 142 -17.14 -8.15 -28.54
C PRO A 142 -16.82 -8.17 -27.02
N LEU A 143 -17.32 -9.16 -26.27
CA LEU A 143 -17.25 -9.24 -24.80
C LEU A 143 -16.08 -10.10 -24.31
N TYR A 144 -14.97 -10.07 -25.03
CA TYR A 144 -13.73 -10.76 -24.65
C TYR A 144 -12.98 -9.97 -23.58
N THR A 145 -13.63 -9.59 -22.49
CA THR A 145 -12.96 -8.86 -21.41
C THR A 145 -12.71 -9.80 -20.24
N GLN A 146 -11.49 -9.80 -19.74
CA GLN A 146 -11.06 -10.56 -18.57
C GLN A 146 -10.64 -9.61 -17.46
N ARG A 147 -11.03 -9.92 -16.23
CA ARG A 147 -10.53 -9.28 -15.02
C ARG A 147 -9.52 -10.22 -14.38
N VAL A 148 -8.26 -9.80 -14.33
CA VAL A 148 -7.17 -10.56 -13.72
C VAL A 148 -6.85 -9.92 -12.37
N THR A 149 -6.91 -10.71 -11.30
CA THR A 149 -6.55 -10.26 -9.96
C THR A 149 -5.14 -10.73 -9.63
N ILE A 150 -4.25 -9.77 -9.43
CA ILE A 150 -2.83 -9.99 -9.13
C ILE A 150 -2.61 -9.66 -7.65
N ARG A 151 -1.79 -10.43 -6.97
CA ARG A 151 -1.36 -10.18 -5.60
C ARG A 151 0.16 -10.10 -5.54
N VAL A 152 0.67 -9.11 -4.83
CA VAL A 152 2.06 -9.03 -4.41
C VAL A 152 2.12 -9.15 -2.90
N THR A 153 3.05 -9.96 -2.42
CA THR A 153 3.37 -10.11 -0.99
C THR A 153 4.82 -9.72 -0.76
N SER A 154 5.04 -8.82 0.19
CA SER A 154 6.37 -8.40 0.62
C SER A 154 7.17 -9.57 1.20
N HIS A 155 8.49 -9.41 1.23
CA HIS A 155 9.42 -10.40 1.78
C HIS A 155 9.11 -10.80 3.24
N ASP A 156 8.49 -9.93 4.03
CA ASP A 156 8.14 -10.20 5.43
C ASP A 156 6.71 -10.72 5.62
N GLY A 157 5.95 -10.84 4.53
CA GLY A 157 4.55 -11.25 4.54
C GLY A 157 3.58 -10.23 5.15
N LYS A 158 4.05 -9.05 5.56
CA LYS A 158 3.20 -8.05 6.25
C LYS A 158 2.44 -7.16 5.30
N ILE A 159 2.97 -6.95 4.09
CA ILE A 159 2.35 -6.11 3.07
C ILE A 159 1.86 -7.03 1.97
N THR A 160 0.55 -7.18 1.90
CA THR A 160 -0.14 -7.82 0.78
C THR A 160 -0.92 -6.74 0.04
N ARG A 161 -0.67 -6.60 -1.26
CA ARG A 161 -1.40 -5.68 -2.12
C ARG A 161 -1.98 -6.43 -3.29
N THR A 162 -3.21 -6.10 -3.65
CA THR A 162 -3.92 -6.69 -4.79
C THR A 162 -4.24 -5.61 -5.80
N LEU A 163 -4.06 -5.92 -7.08
CA LEU A 163 -4.47 -5.09 -8.20
C LEU A 163 -5.39 -5.91 -9.09
N GLN A 164 -6.52 -5.33 -9.48
CA GLN A 164 -7.37 -5.89 -10.53
C GLN A 164 -7.08 -5.13 -11.82
N THR A 165 -6.68 -5.86 -12.84
CA THR A 165 -6.50 -5.31 -14.19
C THR A 165 -7.53 -5.91 -15.14
N VAL A 166 -7.93 -5.11 -16.12
CA VAL A 166 -8.90 -5.51 -17.13
C VAL A 166 -8.17 -5.66 -18.45
N LYS A 167 -8.20 -6.87 -19.00
CA LYS A 167 -7.59 -7.21 -20.29
C LYS A 167 -8.69 -7.41 -21.33
N SER A 168 -8.64 -6.64 -22.40
CA SER A 168 -9.34 -6.92 -23.67
C SER A 168 -8.32 -7.45 -24.67
N GLU A 169 -8.80 -8.10 -25.74
CA GLU A 169 -7.95 -8.37 -26.93
C GLU A 169 -7.36 -7.08 -27.53
#